data_AF-A0A4Q5SC75-F1
#
_entry.id   AF-A0A4Q5SC75-F1
#
_cell.length_a   1.000
_cell.length_b   1.000
_cell.length_c   1.000
_cell.angle_alpha   90.00
_cell.angle_beta   90.00
_cell.angle_gamma   90.00
#
_symmetry.space_group_name_H-M   'P 1'
#
loop_
_entity.id
_entity.type
_entity.pdbx_description
1 polymer ?
#
loop_
_entity_poly.entity_id
_entity_poly.type
_entity_poly.pdbx_seq_one_letter_code
_entity_poly.pdbx_strand_id
1 'polypeptide(L)'
;MSPPEAPTPTHTIRARFTGRGASADGLLLDMVWTGWAVVAMPDAHRGTGLILERDEPVAPSALETLRERIGKIESGYGIVCEGWWVEEGSANRDDRD
;
A
#
# COMPACT_ATOMS: atom_id res chain seq x y z
N MET A 1 -24.38 -16.97 24.01
CA MET A 1 -23.78 -15.68 23.62
C MET A 1 -22.41 -15.99 23.08
N SER A 2 -22.17 -15.75 21.78
CA SER A 2 -20.82 -15.87 21.23
C SER A 2 -19.93 -14.78 21.84
N PRO A 3 -18.66 -15.07 22.15
CA PRO A 3 -17.73 -14.01 22.56
C PRO A 3 -17.66 -12.95 21.45
N PRO A 4 -17.46 -11.66 21.80
CA PRO A 4 -17.18 -10.65 20.78
C PRO A 4 -15.93 -11.10 20.02
N GLU A 5 -16.07 -11.27 18.70
CA GLU A 5 -14.91 -11.50 17.83
C GLU A 5 -13.90 -10.39 18.13
N ALA A 6 -12.68 -10.79 18.49
CA ALA A 6 -11.61 -9.83 18.75
C ALA A 6 -11.46 -8.95 17.51
N PRO A 7 -11.33 -7.61 17.65
CA PRO A 7 -11.16 -6.74 16.51
C PRO A 7 -9.95 -7.21 15.71
N THR A 8 -10.15 -7.44 14.43
CA THR A 8 -9.07 -7.85 13.53
C THR A 8 -7.98 -6.78 13.60
N PRO A 9 -6.73 -7.13 13.90
CA PRO A 9 -5.65 -6.15 13.95
C PRO A 9 -5.56 -5.42 12.61
N THR A 10 -5.66 -4.08 12.66
CA THR A 10 -5.47 -3.23 11.50
C THR A 10 -4.00 -3.27 11.11
N HIS A 11 -3.71 -3.55 9.84
CA HIS A 11 -2.34 -3.56 9.35
C HIS A 11 -2.18 -2.42 8.34
N THR A 12 -1.15 -1.62 8.53
CA THR A 12 -0.78 -0.58 7.58
C THR A 12 0.21 -1.18 6.58
N ILE A 13 -0.17 -1.24 5.32
CA ILE A 13 0.68 -1.74 4.24
C ILE A 13 1.31 -0.54 3.55
N ARG A 14 2.64 -0.56 3.44
CA ARG A 14 3.39 0.42 2.69
C ARG A 14 4.11 -0.25 1.55
N ALA A 15 4.04 0.33 0.35
CA ALA A 15 4.71 -0.17 -0.83
C ALA A 15 5.45 0.97 -1.54
N ARG A 16 6.69 0.67 -1.95
CA ARG A 16 7.54 1.60 -2.70
C ARG A 16 7.64 1.15 -4.13
N PHE A 17 7.28 2.06 -5.04
CA PHE A 17 7.32 1.86 -6.48
C PHE A 17 8.39 2.73 -7.12
N THR A 18 9.15 2.17 -8.06
CA THR A 18 10.09 2.89 -8.92
C THR A 18 9.86 2.47 -10.37
N GLY A 19 9.89 3.41 -11.31
CA GLY A 19 9.70 3.07 -12.71
C GLY A 19 10.20 4.17 -13.62
N ARG A 20 10.43 3.82 -14.89
CA ARG A 20 10.87 4.75 -15.95
C ARG A 20 9.76 5.09 -16.95
N GLY A 21 8.52 4.65 -16.69
CA GLY A 21 7.43 4.72 -17.65
C GLY A 21 6.06 4.83 -16.98
N ALA A 22 5.13 5.33 -17.78
CA ALA A 22 3.76 5.75 -17.49
C ALA A 22 3.63 7.02 -16.63
N SER A 23 2.87 7.98 -17.18
CA SER A 23 2.42 9.21 -16.53
C SER A 23 1.92 8.89 -15.12
N ALA A 24 2.61 9.48 -14.12
CA ALA A 24 2.31 9.30 -12.71
C ALA A 24 0.80 9.43 -12.43
N ASP A 25 0.11 10.37 -13.10
CA ASP A 25 -1.33 10.59 -12.95
C ASP A 25 -2.20 9.34 -13.18
N GLY A 26 -1.92 8.51 -14.18
CA GLY A 26 -2.74 7.33 -14.48
C GLY A 26 -2.59 6.24 -13.42
N LEU A 27 -1.34 5.99 -13.02
CA LEU A 27 -1.00 5.09 -11.93
C LEU A 27 -1.59 5.57 -10.60
N LEU A 28 -1.45 6.87 -10.31
CA LEU A 28 -1.96 7.49 -9.08
C LEU A 28 -3.49 7.37 -8.99
N LEU A 29 -4.20 7.60 -10.10
CA LEU A 29 -5.65 7.47 -10.13
C LEU A 29 -6.10 6.03 -9.85
N ASP A 30 -5.45 5.04 -10.48
CA ASP A 30 -5.76 3.62 -10.28
C ASP A 30 -5.44 3.15 -8.85
N MET A 31 -4.32 3.63 -8.29
CA MET A 31 -3.91 3.37 -6.92
C MET A 31 -4.88 3.97 -5.90
N VAL A 32 -5.29 5.22 -6.09
CA VAL A 32 -6.29 5.86 -5.21
C VAL A 32 -7.64 5.16 -5.30
N TRP A 33 -8.10 4.78 -6.50
CA TRP A 33 -9.33 4.00 -6.67
C TRP A 33 -9.28 2.63 -6.03
N THR A 34 -8.10 2.03 -5.95
CA THR A 34 -7.93 0.75 -5.25
C THR A 34 -7.75 0.92 -3.75
N GLY A 35 -7.72 2.14 -3.21
CA GLY A 35 -7.66 2.42 -1.78
C GLY A 35 -6.25 2.69 -1.25
N TRP A 36 -5.28 2.96 -2.12
CA TRP A 36 -3.96 3.42 -1.71
C TRP A 36 -3.92 4.94 -1.58
N ALA A 37 -3.35 5.40 -0.47
CA ALA A 37 -2.95 6.78 -0.25
C ALA A 37 -1.51 7.01 -0.74
N VAL A 38 -1.25 8.19 -1.28
CA VAL A 38 0.09 8.62 -1.67
C VAL A 38 0.78 9.23 -0.47
N VAL A 39 1.89 8.64 -0.02
CA VAL A 39 2.66 9.14 1.13
C VAL A 39 3.78 10.07 0.67
N ALA A 40 4.49 9.69 -0.40
CA ALA A 40 5.60 10.49 -0.90
C ALA A 40 5.79 10.33 -2.41
N MET A 41 6.13 11.44 -3.07
CA MET A 41 6.54 11.50 -4.47
C MET A 41 7.86 12.27 -4.58
N PRO A 42 9.00 11.62 -4.29
CA PRO A 42 10.30 12.29 -4.22
C PRO A 42 10.78 12.82 -5.57
N ASP A 43 10.39 12.21 -6.70
CA ASP A 43 10.68 12.74 -8.04
C ASP A 43 9.55 12.43 -9.04
N ALA A 44 8.57 13.34 -9.12
CA ALA A 44 7.42 13.22 -10.01
C ALA A 44 7.81 13.32 -11.50
N HIS A 45 8.94 13.95 -11.82
CA HIS A 45 9.41 14.15 -13.19
C HIS A 45 10.12 12.94 -13.78
N ARG A 46 10.72 12.08 -12.94
CA ARG A 46 11.38 10.84 -13.37
C ARG A 46 10.59 9.57 -13.12
N GLY A 47 9.43 9.64 -12.45
CA GLY A 47 8.64 8.46 -12.08
C GLY A 47 9.31 7.57 -11.04
N THR A 48 10.38 8.06 -10.39
CA THR A 48 11.20 7.30 -9.46
C THR A 48 10.82 7.59 -8.01
N GLY A 49 10.36 6.55 -7.31
CA GLY A 49 10.28 6.53 -5.85
C GLY A 49 8.91 6.85 -5.26
N LEU A 50 7.82 6.63 -5.99
CA LEU A 50 6.46 6.75 -5.47
C LEU A 50 6.28 5.82 -4.26
N ILE A 51 5.91 6.38 -3.12
CA ILE A 51 5.59 5.62 -1.90
C ILE A 51 4.08 5.71 -1.68
N LEU A 52 3.44 4.56 -1.66
CA LEU A 52 2.02 4.39 -1.41
C LEU A 52 1.79 3.64 -0.11
N GLU A 53 0.73 4.00 0.60
CA GLU A 53 0.29 3.35 1.82
C GLU A 53 -1.18 2.98 1.70
N ARG A 54 -1.56 1.86 2.30
CA ARG A 54 -2.94 1.45 2.44
C ARG A 54 -3.12 0.93 3.84
N ASP A 55 -4.07 1.51 4.56
CA ASP A 55 -4.47 1.02 5.86
C ASP A 55 -5.68 0.09 5.69
N GLU A 56 -5.54 -1.18 6.05
CA GLU A 56 -6.65 -2.14 5.97
C GLU A 56 -6.49 -3.25 7.02
N PRO A 57 -7.58 -3.74 7.64
CA PRO A 57 -7.54 -4.96 8.45
C PRO A 57 -7.25 -6.16 7.54
N VAL A 58 -5.97 -6.46 7.34
CA VAL A 58 -5.55 -7.43 6.33
C VAL A 58 -5.44 -8.82 6.94
N ALA A 59 -6.38 -9.69 6.58
CA ALA A 59 -6.19 -11.13 6.75
C ALA A 59 -5.06 -11.62 5.82
N PRO A 60 -4.28 -12.66 6.18
CA PRO A 60 -3.17 -13.14 5.36
C PRO A 60 -3.53 -13.43 3.89
N SER A 61 -4.76 -13.89 3.64
CA SER A 61 -5.30 -14.14 2.29
C SER A 61 -5.49 -12.87 1.45
N ALA A 62 -5.75 -11.72 2.09
CA ALA A 62 -5.87 -10.44 1.41
C ALA A 62 -4.51 -9.88 0.97
N LEU A 63 -3.41 -10.22 1.67
CA LEU A 63 -2.04 -9.88 1.23
C LEU A 63 -1.69 -10.52 -0.11
N GLU A 64 -2.07 -11.80 -0.31
CA GLU A 64 -1.81 -12.50 -1.58
C GLU A 64 -2.54 -11.83 -2.75
N THR A 65 -3.83 -11.50 -2.55
CA THR A 65 -4.64 -10.81 -3.56
C THR A 65 -4.08 -9.42 -3.87
N LEU A 66 -3.61 -8.69 -2.85
CA LEU A 66 -2.96 -7.39 -3.02
C LEU A 66 -1.67 -7.51 -3.83
N ARG A 67 -0.87 -8.53 -3.56
CA ARG A 67 0.40 -8.78 -4.26
C ARG A 67 0.18 -9.13 -5.73
N GLU A 68 -0.85 -9.93 -6.04
CA GLU A 68 -1.24 -10.21 -7.42
C GLU A 68 -1.70 -8.93 -8.16
N ARG A 69 -2.46 -8.06 -7.48
CA ARG A 69 -2.88 -6.76 -8.04
C ARG A 69 -1.68 -5.85 -8.30
N ILE A 70 -0.75 -5.76 -7.36
CA ILE A 70 0.50 -5.00 -7.52
C ILE A 70 1.26 -5.50 -8.76
N GLY A 71 1.40 -6.82 -8.95
CA GLY A 71 2.07 -7.37 -10.13
C GLY A 71 1.42 -7.00 -11.45
N LYS A 72 0.08 -6.88 -11.49
CA LYS A 72 -0.64 -6.40 -12.68
C LYS A 72 -0.37 -4.92 -12.96
N ILE A 73 -0.29 -4.11 -11.90
CA ILE A 73 0.03 -2.68 -12.00
C ILE A 73 1.48 -2.50 -12.47
N GLU A 74 2.44 -3.25 -11.92
CA GLU A 74 3.85 -3.24 -12.35
C GLU A 74 3.96 -3.47 -13.87
N SER A 75 3.30 -4.52 -14.36
CA SER A 75 3.27 -4.85 -15.79
C SER A 75 2.55 -3.82 -16.65
N GLY A 76 1.41 -3.28 -16.17
CA GLY A 76 0.59 -2.33 -16.91
C GLY A 76 1.22 -0.94 -17.05
N TYR A 77 1.98 -0.50 -16.05
CA TYR A 77 2.56 0.83 -15.99
C TYR A 77 4.09 0.85 -16.21
N GLY A 78 4.75 -0.30 -16.27
CA GLY A 78 6.21 -0.35 -16.43
C GLY A 78 6.96 0.16 -15.19
N ILE A 79 6.37 -0.08 -14.02
CA ILE A 79 6.93 0.24 -12.70
C ILE A 79 7.29 -1.06 -11.97
N VAL A 80 8.11 -0.94 -10.94
CA VAL A 80 8.57 -2.03 -10.10
C VAL A 80 8.31 -1.69 -8.64
N CYS A 81 7.76 -2.62 -7.89
CA CYS A 81 7.64 -2.56 -6.44
C CYS A 81 8.98 -3.00 -5.83
N GLU A 82 9.78 -2.04 -5.39
CA GLU A 82 11.10 -2.27 -4.82
C GLU A 82 11.04 -2.84 -3.40
N GLY A 83 9.93 -2.60 -2.70
CA GLY A 83 9.78 -3.00 -1.31
C GLY A 83 8.34 -2.86 -0.84
N TRP A 84 7.95 -3.79 0.02
CA TRP A 84 6.66 -3.83 0.68
C TRP A 84 6.88 -4.11 2.17
N TRP A 85 6.17 -3.37 3.01
CA TRP A 85 6.28 -3.43 4.46
C TRP A 85 4.86 -3.52 5.00
N VAL A 86 4.65 -4.44 5.93
CA VAL A 86 3.40 -4.54 6.68
C VAL A 86 3.74 -4.13 8.10
N GLU A 87 3.22 -2.98 8.51
CA GLU A 87 3.28 -2.54 9.89
C GLU A 87 1.99 -3.00 10.56
N GLU A 88 2.09 -3.86 11.56
CA GLU A 88 0.93 -4.16 12.41
C GLU A 88 0.60 -2.85 13.15
N GLY A 89 -0.57 -2.29 12.84
CA GLY A 89 -1.12 -1.16 13.57
C GLY A 89 -1.41 -1.63 14.98
N SER A 90 -0.40 -1.53 15.85
CA SER A 90 -0.65 -1.54 17.28
C SER A 90 -1.63 -0.40 17.55
N ALA A 91 -2.88 -0.74 17.85
CA ALA A 91 -3.90 0.19 18.33
C ALA A 91 -3.54 0.77 19.71
N ASN A 92 -2.25 1.02 19.98
CA ASN A 92 -1.72 1.42 21.27
C ASN A 92 -0.40 2.19 21.09
N ARG A 93 -0.49 3.44 20.62
CA ARG A 93 0.39 4.52 21.08
C ARG A 93 -0.49 5.67 21.56
N ASP A 94 -1.30 5.37 22.56
CA ASP A 94 -1.52 6.30 23.65
C ASP A 94 -0.59 5.82 24.78
N ASP A 95 0.28 6.73 25.26
CA ASP A 95 1.06 6.74 26.50
C ASP A 95 2.56 7.07 26.30
N ARG A 96 2.93 8.24 26.88
CA ARG A 96 4.25 8.86 27.15
C ARG A 96 4.81 9.80 26.08
N ASP A 97 5.10 11.07 26.37
CA ASP A 97 5.28 11.82 27.64
C ASP A 97 4.95 13.30 27.37
#